data_AF-Q4KX32-F1
#
_entry.id   AF-Q4KX32-F1
#
_cell.length_a   1.000
_cell.length_b   1.000
_cell.length_c   1.000
_cell.angle_alpha   90.00
_cell.angle_beta   90.00
_cell.angle_gamma   90.00
#
_symmetry.space_group_name_H-M   'P 1'
#
loop_
_entity.id
_entity.type
_entity.pdbx_description
1 polymer ?
#
loop_
_entity_poly.entity_id
_entity_poly.type
_entity_poly.pdbx_seq_one_letter_code
_entity_poly.pdbx_strand_id
1 'polypeptide(L)'
;SVAGATAGGGIIVMGSLEHSLSHLTLNGSLRSDGESFGEDIRKQDGRASSIGPGGGSGGTVLLFVQTLALGDSSMISTVGGQGSPSGGGGGGGGRVHFHWSNIPVGDEYITLASVEGSIITGGGFGGGQGLPGKNGSISGKACPKGLYGIFCEECPVGTYKNVSGSDRALCHSCPSHELPHRALYISVRGGVAETPCPYKCTSDRYHMPNCYTAFEELVYTFGGPWIFGLILLGLLIVLAIVLSVARMKYVAVDDLPALAP
;
A
#
# COMPACT_ATOMS: atom_id res chain seq x y z
N SER A 1 -29.38 17.24 33.25
CA SER A 1 -29.36 17.83 31.90
C SER A 1 -30.16 19.11 31.89
N VAL A 2 -29.63 20.17 31.29
CA VAL A 2 -30.40 21.41 31.05
C VAL A 2 -31.41 21.09 29.95
N ALA A 3 -32.69 21.39 30.18
CA ALA A 3 -33.72 21.19 29.17
C ALA A 3 -33.36 22.00 27.91
N GLY A 4 -33.10 21.31 26.80
CA GLY A 4 -32.71 21.93 25.53
C GLY A 4 -31.22 21.95 25.21
N ALA A 5 -30.42 20.99 25.69
CA ALA A 5 -29.03 20.80 25.23
C ALA A 5 -28.73 19.31 24.96
N THR A 6 -27.97 19.02 23.91
CA THR A 6 -27.46 17.68 23.57
C THR A 6 -26.04 17.48 24.11
N ALA A 7 -25.74 16.30 24.64
CA ALA A 7 -24.41 15.91 25.07
C ALA A 7 -23.48 15.61 23.88
N GLY A 8 -22.22 16.03 23.98
CA GLY A 8 -21.17 15.57 23.07
C GLY A 8 -20.73 14.14 23.40
N GLY A 9 -20.11 13.49 22.43
CA GLY A 9 -19.43 12.22 22.63
C GLY A 9 -18.27 12.36 23.62
N GLY A 10 -18.05 11.30 24.39
CA GLY A 10 -16.96 11.23 25.37
C GLY A 10 -15.60 10.92 24.75
N ILE A 11 -14.68 10.49 25.59
CA ILE A 11 -13.35 10.04 25.18
C ILE A 11 -13.19 8.58 25.56
N ILE A 12 -12.82 7.75 24.59
CA ILE A 12 -12.41 6.36 24.82
C ILE A 12 -10.92 6.27 24.55
N VAL A 13 -10.16 5.83 25.55
CA VAL A 13 -8.72 5.55 25.43
C VAL A 13 -8.50 4.08 25.76
N MET A 14 -7.82 3.36 24.88
CA MET A 14 -7.41 1.98 25.11
C MET A 14 -5.90 1.84 24.97
N GLY A 15 -5.25 1.39 26.04
CA GLY A 15 -3.79 1.30 26.15
C GLY A 15 -3.11 2.64 26.46
N SER A 16 -1.77 2.63 26.42
CA SER A 16 -0.94 3.82 26.60
C SER A 16 0.37 3.70 25.82
N LEU A 17 1.22 4.74 25.86
CA LEU A 17 2.57 4.71 25.26
C LEU A 17 3.46 3.63 25.87
N GLU A 18 3.36 3.39 27.17
CA GLU A 18 4.16 2.38 27.88
C GLU A 18 3.53 0.98 27.81
N HIS A 19 2.19 0.92 27.75
CA HIS A 19 1.42 -0.31 27.81
C HIS A 19 0.40 -0.34 26.66
N SER A 20 0.88 -0.50 25.44
CA SER A 20 0.03 -0.70 24.26
C SER A 20 -0.59 -2.09 24.27
N LEU A 21 -1.81 -2.21 23.75
CA LEU A 21 -2.43 -3.51 23.52
C LEU A 21 -1.71 -4.24 22.36
N SER A 22 -1.31 -5.50 22.57
CA SER A 22 -0.67 -6.28 21.51
C SER A 22 -1.61 -6.55 20.33
N HIS A 23 -2.87 -6.89 20.62
CA HIS A 23 -3.89 -7.18 19.62
C HIS A 23 -5.22 -6.61 20.08
N LEU A 24 -5.92 -5.88 19.20
CA LEU A 24 -7.29 -5.44 19.41
C LEU A 24 -8.17 -6.02 18.31
N THR A 25 -9.06 -6.94 18.66
CA THR A 25 -10.08 -7.49 17.76
C THR A 25 -11.44 -6.95 18.15
N LEU A 26 -12.13 -6.28 17.24
CA LEU A 26 -13.45 -5.71 17.46
C LEU A 26 -14.50 -6.46 16.63
N ASN A 27 -15.39 -7.16 17.34
CA ASN A 27 -16.53 -7.89 16.77
C ASN A 27 -17.86 -7.27 17.22
N GLY A 28 -17.99 -5.96 17.08
CA GLY A 28 -19.15 -5.19 17.53
C GLY A 28 -18.98 -3.71 17.26
N SER A 29 -19.55 -2.85 18.10
CA SER A 29 -19.45 -1.40 17.93
C SER A 29 -18.67 -0.73 19.06
N LEU A 30 -17.68 0.10 18.71
CA LEU A 30 -17.01 1.03 19.60
C LEU A 30 -17.50 2.44 19.27
N ARG A 31 -18.35 3.03 20.12
CA ARG A 31 -19.05 4.29 19.82
C ARG A 31 -18.71 5.36 20.84
N SER A 32 -18.36 6.53 20.33
CA SER A 32 -18.33 7.79 21.08
C SER A 32 -19.06 8.85 20.28
N ASP A 33 -20.31 8.55 19.92
CA ASP A 33 -21.14 9.42 19.10
C ASP A 33 -21.72 10.57 19.92
N GLY A 34 -22.00 11.71 19.28
CA GLY A 34 -22.72 12.82 19.88
C GLY A 34 -24.22 12.54 19.94
N GLU A 35 -24.86 13.04 21.00
CA GLU A 35 -26.29 12.86 21.23
C GLU A 35 -27.12 13.59 20.16
N SER A 36 -28.15 12.93 19.65
CA SER A 36 -29.09 13.55 18.71
C SER A 36 -30.25 14.21 19.43
N PHE A 37 -30.77 15.31 18.87
CA PHE A 37 -32.00 15.91 19.37
C PHE A 37 -33.15 14.88 19.35
N GLY A 38 -33.86 14.78 20.47
CA GLY A 38 -35.05 13.95 20.58
C GLY A 38 -34.79 12.47 20.90
N GLU A 39 -33.54 12.09 21.15
CA GLU A 39 -33.21 10.73 21.60
C GLU A 39 -33.88 10.41 22.96
N ASP A 40 -34.06 11.43 23.82
CA ASP A 40 -34.74 11.31 25.13
C ASP A 40 -36.12 12.03 25.22
N ILE A 41 -36.51 12.84 24.22
CA ILE A 41 -37.73 13.69 24.26
C ILE A 41 -39.02 12.91 23.93
N ARG A 42 -38.94 11.63 23.52
CA ARG A 42 -40.12 10.76 23.36
C ARG A 42 -40.89 10.51 24.67
N LYS A 43 -40.43 11.02 25.83
CA LYS A 43 -41.04 10.79 27.16
C LYS A 43 -41.69 12.00 27.83
N GLN A 44 -41.55 13.24 27.33
CA GLN A 44 -42.20 14.39 27.97
C GLN A 44 -42.91 15.30 26.97
N ASP A 45 -44.23 15.17 27.01
CA ASP A 45 -45.21 16.09 26.46
C ASP A 45 -45.03 17.47 27.11
N GLY A 46 -44.63 18.49 26.34
CA GLY A 46 -44.46 19.82 26.89
C GLY A 46 -43.73 20.82 26.00
N ARG A 47 -44.47 21.50 25.13
CA ARG A 47 -44.16 22.78 24.46
C ARG A 47 -42.73 22.88 23.88
N ALA A 48 -42.56 22.37 22.66
CA ALA A 48 -41.38 22.64 21.84
C ALA A 48 -41.23 24.16 21.63
N SER A 49 -40.12 24.72 22.10
CA SER A 49 -39.68 26.06 21.73
C SER A 49 -39.44 26.12 20.21
N SER A 50 -39.72 27.27 19.61
CA SER A 50 -39.57 27.51 18.16
C SER A 50 -38.12 27.41 17.66
N ILE A 51 -37.14 27.43 18.55
CA ILE A 51 -35.72 27.21 18.29
C ILE A 51 -35.33 25.98 19.10
N GLY A 52 -35.01 24.89 18.41
CA GLY A 52 -34.55 23.65 19.02
C GLY A 52 -33.02 23.57 19.02
N PRO A 53 -32.41 22.83 19.97
CA PRO A 53 -30.96 22.77 20.09
C PRO A 53 -30.28 22.10 18.90
N GLY A 54 -28.98 22.38 18.75
CA GLY A 54 -28.12 21.64 17.83
C GLY A 54 -27.84 20.22 18.31
N GLY A 55 -27.19 19.42 17.47
CA GLY A 55 -26.75 18.08 17.80
C GLY A 55 -25.41 18.06 18.53
N GLY A 56 -25.17 17.04 19.34
CA GLY A 56 -23.93 16.85 20.09
C GLY A 56 -22.75 16.59 19.16
N SER A 57 -21.58 17.16 19.47
CA SER A 57 -20.35 16.80 18.72
C SER A 57 -19.98 15.34 18.95
N GLY A 58 -19.45 14.65 17.96
CA GLY A 58 -18.80 13.35 18.12
C GLY A 58 -17.57 13.44 19.03
N GLY A 59 -17.27 12.32 19.69
CA GLY A 59 -16.23 12.19 20.70
C GLY A 59 -14.86 11.83 20.13
N THR A 60 -13.98 11.31 20.97
CA THR A 60 -12.62 10.89 20.57
C THR A 60 -12.37 9.43 20.94
N VAL A 61 -11.80 8.66 20.01
CA VAL A 61 -11.30 7.30 20.23
C VAL A 61 -9.80 7.30 19.98
N LEU A 62 -9.02 6.96 21.00
CA LEU A 62 -7.56 6.90 20.95
C LEU A 62 -7.09 5.49 21.31
N LEU A 63 -6.42 4.83 20.37
CA LEU A 63 -6.04 3.42 20.47
C LEU A 63 -4.52 3.28 20.43
N PHE A 64 -3.93 2.78 21.51
CA PHE A 64 -2.52 2.38 21.56
C PHE A 64 -2.44 0.87 21.33
N VAL A 65 -2.13 0.48 20.10
CA VAL A 65 -2.23 -0.92 19.65
C VAL A 65 -1.04 -1.30 18.79
N GLN A 66 -0.65 -2.57 18.81
CA GLN A 66 0.32 -3.12 17.86
C GLN A 66 -0.38 -3.68 16.62
N THR A 67 -1.52 -4.36 16.78
CA THR A 67 -2.35 -4.81 15.65
C THR A 67 -3.85 -4.60 15.91
N LEU A 68 -4.60 -4.40 14.85
CA LEU A 68 -6.05 -4.18 14.85
C LEU A 68 -6.75 -5.15 13.89
N ALA A 69 -7.83 -5.77 14.34
CA ALA A 69 -8.75 -6.50 13.47
C ALA A 69 -10.17 -5.96 13.69
N LEU A 70 -10.77 -5.40 12.64
CA LEU A 70 -12.14 -4.90 12.61
C LEU A 70 -12.93 -5.80 11.66
N GLY A 71 -13.70 -6.75 12.20
CA GLY A 71 -14.44 -7.73 11.39
C GLY A 71 -15.59 -7.11 10.58
N ASP A 72 -16.10 -7.84 9.59
CA ASP A 72 -17.09 -7.39 8.59
C ASP A 72 -18.26 -6.53 9.12
N SER A 73 -18.88 -6.94 10.25
CA SER A 73 -20.06 -6.25 10.83
C SER A 73 -19.72 -5.32 11.98
N SER A 74 -18.44 -5.00 12.17
CA SER A 74 -17.97 -4.17 13.28
C SER A 74 -17.82 -2.71 12.88
N MET A 75 -17.88 -1.82 13.87
CA MET A 75 -17.92 -0.38 13.64
C MET A 75 -17.21 0.40 14.72
N ILE A 76 -16.30 1.29 14.34
CA ILE A 76 -15.82 2.38 15.19
C ILE A 76 -16.55 3.65 14.77
N SER A 77 -17.34 4.24 15.67
CA SER A 77 -18.15 5.42 15.38
C SER A 77 -17.85 6.56 16.33
N THR A 78 -17.69 7.76 15.77
CA THR A 78 -17.60 9.02 16.51
C THR A 78 -18.40 10.09 15.78
N VAL A 79 -19.59 9.74 15.30
CA VAL A 79 -20.41 10.64 14.50
C VAL A 79 -20.99 11.78 15.33
N GLY A 80 -21.21 12.93 14.70
CA GLY A 80 -21.97 14.01 15.31
C GLY A 80 -23.47 13.68 15.37
N GLY A 81 -24.14 14.17 16.42
CA GLY A 81 -25.57 14.02 16.61
C GLY A 81 -26.39 14.92 15.69
N GLN A 82 -27.65 14.54 15.48
CA GLN A 82 -28.59 15.31 14.65
C GLN A 82 -29.15 16.51 15.40
N GLY A 83 -29.23 17.65 14.73
CA GLY A 83 -29.84 18.86 15.27
C GLY A 83 -31.37 18.80 15.27
N SER A 84 -32.01 19.69 16.03
CA SER A 84 -33.46 19.77 16.10
C SER A 84 -34.10 20.13 14.75
N PRO A 85 -35.25 19.52 14.38
CA PRO A 85 -35.97 19.86 13.14
C PRO A 85 -36.38 21.33 13.05
N SER A 86 -36.48 22.04 14.18
CA SER A 86 -36.82 23.46 14.26
C SER A 86 -35.64 24.41 14.06
N GLY A 87 -34.65 24.05 13.23
CA GLY A 87 -33.51 24.92 12.89
C GLY A 87 -32.19 24.64 13.63
N GLY A 88 -32.06 23.52 14.35
CA GLY A 88 -30.84 23.16 15.07
C GLY A 88 -29.72 22.70 14.13
N GLY A 89 -28.50 23.21 14.32
CA GLY A 89 -27.33 22.75 13.56
C GLY A 89 -26.88 21.33 13.93
N GLY A 90 -26.30 20.59 13.00
CA GLY A 90 -25.76 19.26 13.25
C GLY A 90 -24.45 19.30 14.04
N GLY A 91 -24.21 18.28 14.87
CA GLY A 91 -22.98 18.15 15.63
C GLY A 91 -21.78 17.85 14.73
N GLY A 92 -20.60 18.39 15.03
CA GLY A 92 -19.37 18.03 14.31
C GLY A 92 -18.99 16.57 14.51
N GLY A 93 -18.34 15.95 13.55
CA GLY A 93 -17.78 14.61 13.67
C GLY A 93 -16.58 14.58 14.63
N GLY A 94 -16.35 13.41 15.22
CA GLY A 94 -15.32 13.17 16.21
C GLY A 94 -13.96 12.81 15.62
N ARG A 95 -13.10 12.19 16.45
CA ARG A 95 -11.73 11.86 16.05
C ARG A 95 -11.38 10.43 16.41
N VAL A 96 -10.76 9.72 15.48
CA VAL A 96 -10.16 8.40 15.71
C VAL A 96 -8.66 8.51 15.47
N HIS A 97 -7.86 8.12 16.47
CA HIS A 97 -6.40 8.09 16.35
C HIS A 97 -5.84 6.71 16.69
N PHE A 98 -5.05 6.15 15.78
CA PHE A 98 -4.31 4.91 15.98
C PHE A 98 -2.85 5.21 16.27
N HIS A 99 -2.43 4.93 17.50
CA HIS A 99 -1.05 5.04 17.93
C HIS A 99 -0.37 3.67 17.87
N TRP A 100 0.31 3.39 16.76
CA TRP A 100 1.04 2.13 16.55
C TRP A 100 2.31 2.08 17.41
N SER A 101 2.38 1.11 18.33
CA SER A 101 3.52 1.01 19.26
C SER A 101 4.81 0.58 18.56
N ASN A 102 4.75 -0.48 17.74
CA ASN A 102 5.88 -0.97 16.94
C ASN A 102 5.43 -1.27 15.50
N ILE A 103 5.93 -0.49 14.54
CA ILE A 103 5.64 -0.68 13.11
C ILE A 103 6.80 -1.50 12.52
N PRO A 104 6.60 -2.79 12.21
CA PRO A 104 7.65 -3.62 11.63
C PRO A 104 7.99 -3.12 10.22
N VAL A 105 9.21 -3.37 9.76
CA VAL A 105 9.72 -2.91 8.45
C VAL A 105 10.55 -3.99 7.79
N GLY A 106 10.75 -3.88 6.47
CA GLY A 106 11.52 -4.85 5.69
C GLY A 106 10.93 -6.26 5.77
N ASP A 107 11.79 -7.27 5.90
CA ASP A 107 11.39 -8.68 5.86
C ASP A 107 10.47 -9.11 7.02
N GLU A 108 10.50 -8.39 8.13
CA GLU A 108 9.62 -8.63 9.29
C GLU A 108 8.25 -7.96 9.18
N TYR A 109 8.04 -7.13 8.14
CA TYR A 109 6.80 -6.37 8.00
C TYR A 109 5.57 -7.29 8.02
N ILE A 110 4.57 -6.92 8.79
CA ILE A 110 3.25 -7.54 8.81
C ILE A 110 2.21 -6.43 8.75
N THR A 111 1.04 -6.72 8.18
CA THR A 111 -0.08 -5.79 8.14
C THR A 111 -0.53 -5.44 9.57
N LEU A 112 -0.53 -4.15 9.90
CA LEU A 112 -0.92 -3.67 11.23
C LEU A 112 -2.43 -3.78 11.47
N ALA A 113 -3.23 -3.62 10.42
CA ALA A 113 -4.67 -3.62 10.52
C ALA A 113 -5.31 -4.49 9.44
N SER A 114 -6.30 -5.29 9.84
CA SER A 114 -7.30 -5.84 8.94
C SER A 114 -8.62 -5.13 9.22
N VAL A 115 -9.11 -4.37 8.23
CA VAL A 115 -10.27 -3.48 8.38
C VAL A 115 -11.33 -3.89 7.37
N GLU A 116 -12.14 -4.88 7.75
CA GLU A 116 -13.27 -5.36 6.96
C GLU A 116 -14.57 -4.60 7.31
N GLY A 117 -14.68 -4.14 8.57
CA GLY A 117 -15.77 -3.30 9.06
C GLY A 117 -15.64 -1.81 8.69
N SER A 118 -16.33 -0.95 9.46
CA SER A 118 -16.43 0.49 9.15
C SER A 118 -15.89 1.41 10.25
N ILE A 119 -15.23 2.50 9.83
CA ILE A 119 -14.82 3.60 10.72
C ILE A 119 -15.53 4.87 10.26
N ILE A 120 -16.40 5.42 11.12
CA ILE A 120 -17.31 6.51 10.78
C ILE A 120 -17.07 7.71 11.70
N THR A 121 -16.65 8.82 11.11
CA THR A 121 -16.38 10.09 11.80
C THR A 121 -17.21 11.23 11.21
N GLY A 122 -18.36 10.93 10.60
CA GLY A 122 -19.19 11.92 9.90
C GLY A 122 -19.78 13.00 10.83
N GLY A 123 -20.03 14.19 10.28
CA GLY A 123 -20.83 15.20 10.96
C GLY A 123 -22.31 14.81 10.99
N GLY A 124 -23.02 15.26 12.02
CA GLY A 124 -24.46 15.11 12.14
C GLY A 124 -25.23 16.04 11.20
N PHE A 125 -26.47 15.67 10.90
CA PHE A 125 -27.36 16.50 10.06
C PHE A 125 -27.95 17.66 10.87
N GLY A 126 -28.04 18.83 10.25
CA GLY A 126 -28.85 19.93 10.77
C GLY A 126 -30.34 19.72 10.46
N GLY A 127 -31.22 20.28 11.28
CA GLY A 127 -32.66 20.25 11.07
C GLY A 127 -33.21 21.60 10.62
N GLY A 128 -34.26 21.61 9.79
CA GLY A 128 -34.86 22.84 9.28
C GLY A 128 -33.88 23.65 8.42
N GLN A 129 -33.59 24.88 8.84
CA GLN A 129 -32.55 25.74 8.21
C GLN A 129 -31.15 25.56 8.83
N GLY A 130 -30.98 24.59 9.75
CA GLY A 130 -29.71 24.31 10.41
C GLY A 130 -28.69 23.68 9.46
N LEU A 131 -27.43 24.10 9.57
CA LEU A 131 -26.33 23.56 8.76
C LEU A 131 -25.87 22.19 9.29
N PRO A 132 -25.37 21.29 8.41
CA PRO A 132 -24.75 20.04 8.84
C PRO A 132 -23.42 20.27 9.56
N GLY A 133 -23.07 19.37 10.46
CA GLY A 133 -21.78 19.34 11.11
C GLY A 133 -20.66 19.00 10.14
N LYS A 134 -19.45 19.47 10.44
CA LYS A 134 -18.25 19.09 9.67
C LYS A 134 -17.88 17.64 9.94
N ASN A 135 -17.28 16.98 8.95
CA ASN A 135 -16.67 15.67 9.16
C ASN A 135 -15.51 15.74 10.15
N GLY A 136 -15.40 14.68 10.93
CA GLY A 136 -14.30 14.39 11.83
C GLY A 136 -13.07 13.85 11.09
N SER A 137 -12.10 13.36 11.85
CA SER A 137 -10.82 12.89 11.29
C SER A 137 -10.43 11.50 11.78
N ILE A 138 -9.72 10.79 10.92
CA ILE A 138 -9.05 9.53 11.22
C ILE A 138 -7.55 9.79 11.01
N SER A 139 -6.74 9.46 12.00
CA SER A 139 -5.30 9.71 11.98
C SER A 139 -4.52 8.53 12.55
N GLY A 140 -3.24 8.45 12.18
CA GLY A 140 -2.32 7.44 12.67
C GLY A 140 -0.96 8.04 12.98
N LYS A 141 -0.10 7.25 13.61
CA LYS A 141 1.32 7.57 13.76
C LYS A 141 2.01 7.64 12.38
N ALA A 142 3.01 8.52 12.26
CA ALA A 142 3.80 8.65 11.03
C ALA A 142 4.46 7.31 10.65
N CYS A 143 4.30 6.90 9.40
CA CYS A 143 4.83 5.63 8.93
C CYS A 143 6.33 5.69 8.59
N PRO A 144 7.09 4.64 8.91
CA PRO A 144 8.49 4.48 8.47
C PRO A 144 8.67 4.53 6.94
N LYS A 145 9.92 4.56 6.50
CA LYS A 145 10.29 4.47 5.08
C LYS A 145 9.62 3.24 4.42
N GLY A 146 9.22 3.36 3.16
CA GLY A 146 8.52 2.30 2.41
C GLY A 146 7.01 2.14 2.68
N LEU A 147 6.46 2.72 3.76
CA LEU A 147 5.06 2.54 4.19
C LEU A 147 4.24 3.83 4.16
N TYR A 148 2.92 3.81 3.96
CA TYR A 148 2.08 5.02 3.94
C TYR A 148 0.66 4.77 4.48
N GLY A 149 -0.11 5.84 4.62
CA GLY A 149 -1.50 5.78 5.08
C GLY A 149 -1.64 5.71 6.60
N ILE A 150 -2.87 5.50 7.05
CA ILE A 150 -3.22 5.45 8.48
C ILE A 150 -2.72 4.15 9.11
N PHE A 151 -2.76 3.05 8.35
CA PHE A 151 -2.39 1.69 8.76
C PHE A 151 -0.97 1.29 8.35
N CYS A 152 -0.18 2.22 7.82
CA CYS A 152 1.19 1.99 7.35
C CYS A 152 1.32 0.81 6.38
N GLU A 153 0.56 0.88 5.29
CA GLU A 153 0.58 -0.08 4.19
C GLU A 153 1.80 0.13 3.29
N GLU A 154 2.22 -0.92 2.58
CA GLU A 154 3.34 -0.86 1.64
C GLU A 154 3.06 0.13 0.51
N CYS A 155 4.02 1.01 0.19
CA CYS A 155 3.94 1.87 -0.99
C CYS A 155 3.69 1.04 -2.27
N PRO A 156 2.93 1.57 -3.26
CA PRO A 156 2.62 0.84 -4.48
C PRO A 156 3.86 0.34 -5.25
N VAL A 157 3.73 -0.77 -5.97
CA VAL A 157 4.81 -1.32 -6.79
C VAL A 157 5.34 -0.29 -7.79
N GLY A 158 6.66 -0.22 -7.92
CA GLY A 158 7.33 0.79 -8.76
C GLY A 158 7.42 2.15 -8.11
N THR A 159 7.21 2.24 -6.78
CA THR A 159 7.49 3.45 -5.99
C THR A 159 8.42 3.12 -4.81
N TYR A 160 9.10 4.14 -4.31
CA TYR A 160 9.90 4.10 -3.09
C TYR A 160 9.60 5.29 -2.20
N LYS A 161 9.87 5.16 -0.90
CA LYS A 161 9.72 6.26 0.06
C LYS A 161 10.86 6.26 1.07
N ASN A 162 11.71 7.28 1.00
CA ASN A 162 12.92 7.41 1.82
C ASN A 162 12.75 8.30 3.06
N VAL A 163 11.55 8.82 3.32
CA VAL A 163 11.23 9.69 4.47
C VAL A 163 10.14 9.07 5.35
N SER A 164 10.12 9.48 6.63
CA SER A 164 9.02 9.16 7.54
C SER A 164 7.81 10.04 7.22
N GLY A 165 6.60 9.47 7.31
CA GLY A 165 5.35 10.17 7.04
C GLY A 165 4.27 9.24 6.49
N SER A 166 3.01 9.63 6.64
CA SER A 166 1.85 8.81 6.26
C SER A 166 1.15 9.25 4.98
N ASP A 167 1.59 10.37 4.37
CA ASP A 167 0.99 10.84 3.12
C ASP A 167 1.40 9.95 1.94
N ARG A 168 0.43 9.56 1.12
CA ARG A 168 0.64 8.79 -0.11
C ARG A 168 1.51 9.53 -1.11
N ALA A 169 1.48 10.87 -1.10
CA ALA A 169 2.31 11.69 -1.97
C ALA A 169 3.82 11.53 -1.73
N LEU A 170 4.21 10.94 -0.59
CA LEU A 170 5.61 10.66 -0.26
C LEU A 170 6.13 9.40 -0.98
N CYS A 171 5.26 8.53 -1.51
CA CYS A 171 5.68 7.40 -2.34
C CYS A 171 6.03 7.90 -3.75
N HIS A 172 7.33 8.01 -4.05
CA HIS A 172 7.85 8.53 -5.31
C HIS A 172 8.10 7.41 -6.32
N SER A 173 7.87 7.66 -7.60
CA SER A 173 8.11 6.66 -8.66
C SER A 173 9.59 6.27 -8.76
N CYS A 174 9.84 4.96 -8.91
CA CYS A 174 11.17 4.42 -9.15
C CYS A 174 11.72 4.88 -10.51
N PRO A 175 13.03 5.14 -10.63
CA PRO A 175 13.61 5.66 -11.87
C PRO A 175 13.52 4.62 -13.00
N SER A 176 12.87 4.96 -14.13
CA SER A 176 12.69 4.01 -15.23
C SER A 176 13.98 3.68 -16.00
N HIS A 177 15.01 4.53 -15.89
CA HIS A 177 16.28 4.34 -16.59
C HIS A 177 17.17 3.24 -15.98
N GLU A 178 16.90 2.85 -14.74
CA GLU A 178 17.59 1.75 -14.06
C GLU A 178 16.96 0.39 -14.36
N LEU A 179 15.79 0.37 -15.01
CA LEU A 179 15.03 -0.85 -15.29
C LEU A 179 15.37 -1.42 -16.68
N PRO A 180 15.90 -2.66 -16.78
CA PRO A 180 16.12 -3.31 -18.06
C PRO A 180 14.83 -3.45 -18.89
N HIS A 181 14.94 -3.45 -20.21
CA HIS A 181 13.79 -3.53 -21.13
C HIS A 181 12.88 -4.75 -20.95
N ARG A 182 13.39 -5.85 -20.37
CA ARG A 182 12.64 -7.08 -20.07
C ARG A 182 12.53 -7.34 -18.56
N ALA A 183 12.46 -6.27 -17.78
CA ALA A 183 12.30 -6.31 -16.33
C ALA A 183 11.02 -5.57 -15.88
N LEU A 184 10.53 -5.96 -14.71
CA LEU A 184 9.36 -5.39 -14.05
C LEU A 184 9.71 -5.16 -12.59
N TYR A 185 9.29 -4.02 -12.04
CA TYR A 185 9.38 -3.79 -10.59
C TYR A 185 8.53 -4.79 -9.83
N ILE A 186 9.02 -5.20 -8.67
CA ILE A 186 8.33 -6.15 -7.79
C ILE A 186 7.96 -5.47 -6.47
N SER A 187 6.86 -5.94 -5.87
CA SER A 187 6.57 -5.66 -4.46
C SER A 187 7.60 -6.36 -3.58
N VAL A 188 8.09 -5.65 -2.58
CA VAL A 188 8.88 -6.22 -1.49
C VAL A 188 8.16 -6.00 -0.18
N ARG A 189 8.37 -6.96 0.72
CA ARG A 189 7.79 -6.92 2.05
C ARG A 189 8.29 -5.69 2.80
N GLY A 190 7.38 -4.90 3.36
CA GLY A 190 7.67 -3.63 4.01
C GLY A 190 7.88 -2.44 3.08
N GLY A 191 7.63 -2.61 1.77
CA GLY A 191 7.79 -1.58 0.76
C GLY A 191 9.25 -1.19 0.51
N VAL A 192 9.47 -0.34 -0.50
CA VAL A 192 10.81 0.07 -0.92
C VAL A 192 11.22 1.35 -0.19
N ALA A 193 12.26 1.28 0.63
CA ALA A 193 12.76 2.43 1.39
C ALA A 193 13.68 3.35 0.57
N GLU A 194 14.42 2.81 -0.38
CA GLU A 194 15.44 3.53 -1.14
C GLU A 194 15.69 2.90 -2.52
N THR A 195 16.38 3.64 -3.39
CA THR A 195 16.81 3.19 -4.71
C THR A 195 18.21 2.54 -4.62
N PRO A 196 18.54 1.55 -5.46
CA PRO A 196 17.77 1.07 -6.62
C PRO A 196 16.56 0.22 -6.24
N CYS A 197 15.46 0.37 -6.97
CA CYS A 197 14.24 -0.37 -6.69
C CYS A 197 14.35 -1.84 -7.13
N PRO A 198 13.80 -2.78 -6.35
CA PRO A 198 13.87 -4.20 -6.65
C PRO A 198 13.02 -4.54 -7.89
N TYR A 199 13.60 -5.33 -8.79
CA TYR A 199 12.95 -5.78 -10.02
C TYR A 199 13.26 -7.25 -10.28
N LYS A 200 12.46 -7.87 -11.17
CA LYS A 200 12.73 -9.19 -11.74
C LYS A 200 12.53 -9.16 -13.23
N CYS A 201 13.13 -10.12 -13.93
CA CYS A 201 12.86 -10.30 -15.34
C CYS A 201 11.42 -10.77 -15.58
N THR A 202 10.83 -10.40 -16.72
CA THR A 202 9.44 -10.75 -17.07
C THR A 202 9.21 -12.27 -17.14
N SER A 203 10.27 -13.04 -17.38
CA SER A 203 10.24 -14.51 -17.46
C SER A 203 11.54 -15.08 -16.92
N ASP A 204 11.47 -16.28 -16.35
CA ASP A 204 12.63 -17.05 -15.87
C ASP A 204 13.61 -17.46 -16.99
N ARG A 205 13.23 -17.28 -18.26
CA ARG A 205 14.11 -17.48 -19.42
C ARG A 205 15.19 -16.41 -19.55
N TYR A 206 15.04 -15.30 -18.85
CA TYR A 206 15.96 -14.17 -18.89
C TYR A 206 16.80 -14.15 -17.62
N HIS A 207 18.10 -13.93 -17.78
CA HIS A 207 19.05 -13.92 -16.67
C HIS A 207 19.28 -12.49 -16.16
N MET A 208 19.18 -12.33 -14.84
CA MET A 208 19.50 -11.09 -14.14
C MET A 208 21.02 -10.85 -14.17
N PRO A 209 21.49 -9.59 -14.19
CA PRO A 209 20.75 -8.35 -13.96
C PRO A 209 20.08 -7.73 -15.19
N ASN A 210 20.60 -7.97 -16.41
CA ASN A 210 20.14 -7.24 -17.61
C ASN A 210 18.91 -7.86 -18.30
N CYS A 211 18.44 -9.01 -17.80
CA CYS A 211 17.35 -9.77 -18.40
C CYS A 211 17.63 -10.18 -19.86
N TYR A 212 18.86 -10.60 -20.11
CA TYR A 212 19.29 -11.16 -21.38
C TYR A 212 18.92 -12.64 -21.48
N THR A 213 18.73 -13.11 -22.71
CA THR A 213 18.68 -14.54 -23.02
C THR A 213 20.08 -15.15 -22.92
N ALA A 214 20.16 -16.48 -22.76
CA ALA A 214 21.44 -17.18 -22.72
C ALA A 214 22.33 -16.91 -23.96
N PHE A 215 21.72 -16.74 -25.13
CA PHE A 215 22.46 -16.38 -26.36
C PHE A 215 22.95 -14.93 -26.33
N GLU A 216 22.12 -13.98 -25.91
CA GLU A 216 22.54 -12.57 -25.76
C GLU A 216 23.69 -12.46 -24.74
N GLU A 217 23.65 -13.18 -23.61
CA GLU A 217 24.77 -13.23 -22.66
C GLU A 217 26.06 -13.75 -23.28
N LEU A 218 25.99 -14.83 -24.09
CA LEU A 218 27.16 -15.35 -24.81
C LEU A 218 27.74 -14.26 -25.73
N VAL A 219 26.89 -13.64 -26.54
CA VAL A 219 27.29 -12.57 -27.47
C VAL A 219 27.96 -11.41 -26.73
N TYR A 220 27.37 -10.95 -25.62
CA TYR A 220 27.93 -9.86 -24.83
C TYR A 220 29.19 -10.26 -24.04
N THR A 221 29.32 -11.53 -23.65
CA THR A 221 30.55 -12.08 -23.03
C THR A 221 31.72 -12.02 -24.00
N PHE A 222 31.48 -12.24 -25.29
CA PHE A 222 32.49 -12.12 -26.34
C PHE A 222 32.72 -10.68 -26.85
N GLY A 223 32.29 -9.66 -26.09
CA GLY A 223 32.50 -8.26 -26.45
C GLY A 223 31.42 -7.67 -27.36
N GLY A 224 30.26 -8.31 -27.42
CA GLY A 224 29.06 -7.82 -28.09
C GLY A 224 28.86 -8.36 -29.50
N PRO A 225 27.73 -7.98 -30.15
CA PRO A 225 27.30 -8.55 -31.42
C PRO A 225 28.34 -8.44 -32.53
N TRP A 226 29.08 -7.32 -32.55
CA TRP A 226 30.11 -7.05 -33.55
C TRP A 226 31.32 -7.99 -33.41
N ILE A 227 31.91 -8.06 -32.21
CA ILE A 227 33.10 -8.89 -31.98
C ILE A 227 32.74 -10.38 -32.11
N PHE A 228 31.60 -10.80 -31.56
CA PHE A 228 31.11 -12.16 -31.72
C PHE A 228 30.90 -12.53 -33.19
N GLY A 229 30.33 -11.62 -33.98
CA GLY A 229 30.17 -11.81 -35.43
C GLY A 229 31.50 -11.98 -36.16
N LEU A 230 32.51 -11.18 -35.83
CA LEU A 230 33.86 -11.31 -36.39
C LEU A 230 34.54 -12.63 -36.00
N ILE A 231 34.42 -13.04 -34.74
CA ILE A 231 34.94 -14.33 -34.25
C ILE A 231 34.27 -15.49 -35.00
N LEU A 232 32.94 -15.48 -35.10
CA LEU A 232 32.17 -16.52 -35.79
C LEU A 232 32.55 -16.59 -37.27
N LEU A 233 32.67 -15.44 -37.95
CA LEU A 233 33.11 -15.37 -39.34
C LEU A 233 34.51 -15.98 -39.52
N GLY A 234 35.46 -15.63 -38.64
CA GLY A 234 36.80 -16.20 -38.66
C GLY A 234 36.79 -17.72 -38.49
N LEU A 235 35.97 -18.23 -37.56
CA LEU A 235 35.82 -19.66 -37.29
C LEU A 235 35.25 -20.41 -38.50
N LEU A 236 34.26 -19.83 -39.18
CA LEU A 236 33.68 -20.39 -40.41
C LEU A 236 34.68 -20.43 -41.56
N ILE A 237 35.50 -19.38 -41.74
CA ILE A 237 36.55 -19.34 -42.77
C ILE A 237 37.60 -20.42 -42.50
N VAL A 238 38.08 -20.54 -41.26
CA VAL A 238 39.05 -21.59 -40.88
C VAL A 238 38.47 -22.99 -41.13
N LEU A 239 37.21 -23.23 -40.74
CA LEU A 239 36.55 -24.50 -40.98
C LEU A 239 36.44 -24.82 -42.48
N ALA A 240 36.08 -23.84 -43.30
CA ALA A 240 36.01 -24.00 -44.76
C ALA A 240 37.37 -24.34 -45.38
N ILE A 241 38.45 -23.71 -44.89
CA ILE A 241 39.83 -24.03 -45.33
C ILE A 241 40.19 -25.47 -44.95
N VAL A 242 39.93 -25.89 -43.71
CA VAL A 242 40.22 -27.26 -43.23
C VAL A 242 39.44 -28.31 -44.04
N LEU A 243 38.15 -28.08 -44.28
CA LEU A 243 37.32 -28.98 -45.08
C LEU A 243 37.80 -29.06 -46.54
N SER A 244 38.27 -27.95 -47.10
CA SER A 244 38.82 -27.91 -48.46
C SER A 244 40.13 -28.71 -48.55
N VAL A 245 41.02 -28.56 -47.58
CA VAL A 245 42.26 -29.36 -47.49
C VAL A 245 41.96 -30.85 -47.30
N ALA A 246 41.00 -31.18 -46.43
CA ALA A 246 40.58 -32.56 -46.23
C ALA A 246 39.99 -33.17 -47.51
N ARG A 247 39.09 -32.46 -48.21
CA ARG A 247 38.54 -32.89 -49.52
C ARG A 247 39.65 -33.17 -50.54
N MET A 248 40.64 -32.28 -50.67
CA MET A 248 41.78 -32.51 -51.58
C MET A 248 42.60 -33.75 -51.19
N LYS A 249 42.77 -34.01 -49.88
CA LYS A 249 43.49 -35.18 -49.38
C LYS A 249 42.72 -36.50 -49.58
N TYR A 250 41.40 -36.51 -49.46
CA TYR A 250 40.58 -37.71 -49.68
C TYR A 250 40.39 -38.02 -51.17
N VAL A 251 40.20 -37.00 -52.03
CA VAL A 251 40.09 -37.20 -53.49
C VAL A 251 41.40 -37.71 -54.09
N ALA A 252 42.57 -37.29 -53.57
CA ALA A 252 43.87 -37.78 -54.03
C ALA A 252 44.18 -39.24 -53.64
N VAL A 253 43.42 -39.87 -52.74
CA VAL A 253 43.62 -41.26 -52.31
C VAL A 253 42.79 -42.24 -53.17
N ASP A 254 41.66 -41.80 -53.74
CA ASP A 254 40.87 -42.61 -54.67
C ASP A 254 41.45 -42.64 -56.11
N ASP A 255 42.41 -41.76 -56.42
CA ASP A 255 43.08 -41.67 -57.73
C ASP A 255 44.47 -42.37 -57.79
N LEU A 256 44.74 -43.35 -56.93
CA LEU A 256 45.92 -44.23 -57.11
C LEU A 256 45.59 -45.32 -58.14
N PRO A 257 46.19 -45.31 -59.35
CA PRO A 257 45.98 -46.37 -60.32
C PRO A 257 46.64 -47.65 -59.80
N ALA A 258 45.86 -48.72 -59.69
CA ALA A 258 46.37 -50.07 -59.54
C ALA A 258 47.25 -50.38 -60.76
N LEU A 259 48.56 -50.26 -60.58
CA LEU A 259 49.55 -50.76 -61.53
C LEU A 259 49.55 -52.29 -61.42
N ALA A 260 49.02 -52.97 -62.44
CA ALA A 260 49.19 -54.41 -62.62
C ALA A 260 49.90 -54.68 -63.96
N PRO A 261 50.85 -55.64 -63.99
CA PRO A 261 51.75 -55.92 -65.11
C PRO A 261 51.08 -56.63 -66.29
#